data_AF-A0A9E1M143-F1
#
_entry.id   AF-A0A9E1M143-F1
#
_cell.length_a   1.000
_cell.length_b   1.000
_cell.length_c   1.000
_cell.angle_alpha   90.00
_cell.angle_beta   90.00
_cell.angle_gamma   90.00
#
_symmetry.space_group_name_H-M   'P 1'
#
loop_
_entity.id
_entity.type
_entity.pdbx_description
1 polymer ?
#
loop_
_entity_poly.entity_id
_entity_poly.type
_entity_poly.pdbx_seq_one_letter_code
_entity_poly.pdbx_strand_id
1 'polypeptide(L)'
;MMNYLAMRKLNKPLDFLETVSMDASQLMSSAPYDKLDVDVLLHQTGYLTIRGVDEGGGLLLGYPNREVAASMALLYAKVMVSDEQFTVQKLLTNLMRGEVDKVMDFVNGVFHSLDYQNYAIRDEASLQGCMQILMIGLSLRPQVEVHTARGRSDMEVEVGDKH
;
A
#
# COMPACT_ATOMS: atom_id res chain seq x y z
N MET A 1 -8.45 -1.90 16.41
CA MET A 1 -7.55 -2.33 15.33
C MET A 1 -7.39 -1.28 14.23
N MET A 2 -8.47 -0.80 13.58
CA MET A 2 -8.36 0.29 12.59
C MET A 2 -7.70 1.57 13.14
N ASN A 3 -8.05 2.00 14.36
CA ASN A 3 -7.37 3.12 15.03
C ASN A 3 -5.87 2.87 15.30
N TYR A 4 -5.47 1.61 15.51
CA TYR A 4 -4.07 1.24 15.76
C TYR A 4 -3.26 1.15 14.46
N LEU A 5 -3.89 0.69 13.38
CA LEU A 5 -3.32 0.70 12.03
C LEU A 5 -3.13 2.12 11.49
N ALA A 6 -4.09 3.00 11.78
CA ALA A 6 -3.94 4.44 11.60
C ALA A 6 -2.76 4.97 12.43
N MET A 7 -2.61 4.52 13.69
CA MET A 7 -1.46 4.88 14.51
C MET A 7 -0.11 4.34 13.99
N ARG A 8 -0.07 3.21 13.26
CA ARG A 8 1.17 2.71 12.61
C ARG A 8 1.69 3.64 11.55
N LYS A 9 0.82 4.11 10.64
CA LYS A 9 1.25 4.68 9.35
C LYS A 9 0.43 5.88 8.91
N LEU A 10 0.17 6.81 9.83
CA LEU A 10 -0.29 8.15 9.45
C LEU A 10 0.87 9.16 9.30
N ASN A 11 2.15 8.75 9.39
CA ASN A 11 3.27 9.67 9.14
C ASN A 11 3.89 9.49 7.75
N LYS A 12 3.81 8.28 7.14
CA LYS A 12 4.34 7.97 5.79
C LYS A 12 3.55 6.82 5.12
N PRO A 13 2.61 7.10 4.20
CA PRO A 13 1.80 6.09 3.53
C PRO A 13 2.63 5.15 2.63
N LEU A 14 3.77 5.65 2.13
CA LEU A 14 4.67 4.92 1.24
C LEU A 14 5.33 3.72 1.91
N ASP A 15 5.46 3.73 3.24
CA ASP A 15 5.94 2.59 4.02
C ASP A 15 5.10 1.32 3.73
N PHE A 16 3.87 1.43 3.20
CA PHE A 16 3.10 0.27 2.72
C PHE A 16 3.91 -0.61 1.75
N LEU A 17 4.73 0.02 0.91
CA LEU A 17 5.53 -0.62 -0.13
C LEU A 17 6.84 -1.21 0.40
N GLU A 18 7.24 -0.86 1.62
CA GLU A 18 8.51 -1.27 2.22
C GLU A 18 8.38 -2.57 3.01
N THR A 19 9.42 -3.40 2.93
CA THR A 19 9.61 -4.52 3.86
C THR A 19 10.04 -4.02 5.22
N VAL A 20 9.50 -4.60 6.28
CA VAL A 20 9.84 -4.24 7.64
C VAL A 20 10.96 -5.18 8.11
N SER A 21 12.12 -4.62 8.50
CA SER A 21 13.17 -5.42 9.16
C SER A 21 13.00 -5.34 10.67
N MET A 22 13.11 -6.48 11.35
CA MET A 22 12.85 -6.61 12.78
C MET A 22 13.67 -7.72 13.42
N ASP A 23 14.14 -7.50 14.65
CA ASP A 23 14.80 -8.53 15.45
C ASP A 23 13.80 -9.61 15.92
N ALA A 24 14.21 -10.87 15.88
CA ALA A 24 13.39 -11.99 16.34
C ALA A 24 12.93 -11.85 17.80
N SER A 25 13.73 -11.22 18.66
CA SER A 25 13.41 -10.96 20.07
C SER A 25 12.21 -10.02 20.23
N GLN A 26 12.00 -9.09 19.30
CA GLN A 26 10.87 -8.16 19.33
C GLN A 26 9.56 -8.88 19.00
N LEU A 27 9.57 -9.83 18.06
CA LEU A 27 8.40 -10.65 17.74
C LEU A 27 7.98 -11.59 18.88
N MET A 28 8.96 -12.03 19.66
CA MET A 28 8.75 -12.88 20.84
C MET A 28 8.32 -12.10 22.08
N SER A 29 8.16 -10.78 21.99
CA SER A 29 7.74 -9.97 23.12
C SER A 29 6.29 -10.26 23.52
N SER A 30 6.07 -10.48 24.81
CA SER A 30 4.75 -10.69 25.42
C SER A 30 4.20 -9.40 26.06
N ALA A 31 4.69 -8.25 25.60
CA ALA A 31 4.28 -6.96 26.13
C ALA A 31 2.77 -6.73 25.91
N PRO A 32 2.11 -5.96 26.80
CA PRO A 32 0.73 -5.52 26.59
C PRO A 32 0.56 -4.82 25.23
N TYR A 33 -0.61 -5.00 24.60
CA TYR A 33 -0.88 -4.51 23.25
C TYR A 33 -0.75 -2.99 23.08
N ASP A 34 -0.89 -2.23 24.17
CA ASP A 34 -0.77 -0.76 24.20
C ASP A 34 0.69 -0.26 24.20
N LYS A 35 1.65 -1.18 24.35
CA LYS A 35 3.09 -0.90 24.36
C LYS A 35 3.85 -1.67 23.27
N LEU A 36 3.15 -2.51 22.51
CA LEU A 36 3.75 -3.25 21.41
C LEU A 36 3.97 -2.31 20.23
N ASP A 37 5.13 -2.48 19.60
CA ASP A 37 5.31 -1.96 18.25
C ASP A 37 4.20 -2.54 17.36
N VAL A 38 3.61 -1.67 16.57
CA VAL A 38 2.47 -2.00 15.75
C VAL A 38 2.83 -2.92 14.58
N ASP A 39 4.10 -2.97 14.21
CA ASP A 39 4.71 -3.96 13.32
C ASP A 39 4.59 -5.36 13.93
N VAL A 40 4.91 -5.47 15.24
CA VAL A 40 4.75 -6.70 16.03
C VAL A 40 3.28 -7.07 16.15
N LEU A 41 2.40 -6.10 16.42
CA LEU A 41 0.95 -6.35 16.47
C LEU A 41 0.43 -6.94 15.16
N LEU A 42 0.86 -6.38 14.02
CA LEU A 42 0.44 -6.88 12.71
C LEU A 42 1.02 -8.24 12.39
N HIS A 43 2.21 -8.55 12.87
CA HIS A 43 2.74 -9.90 12.79
C HIS A 43 1.90 -10.88 13.60
N GLN A 44 1.69 -10.60 14.89
CA GLN A 44 0.95 -11.47 15.81
C GLN A 44 -0.50 -11.69 15.40
N THR A 45 -1.10 -10.73 14.69
CA THR A 45 -2.48 -10.80 14.18
C THR A 45 -2.56 -11.30 12.74
N GLY A 46 -1.44 -11.66 12.12
CA GLY A 46 -1.39 -12.29 10.80
C GLY A 46 -1.49 -11.35 9.60
N TYR A 47 -1.43 -10.04 9.79
CA TYR A 47 -1.34 -9.05 8.70
C TYR A 47 0.07 -8.98 8.10
N LEU A 48 1.10 -9.29 8.90
CA LEU A 48 2.47 -9.46 8.43
C LEU A 48 2.98 -10.87 8.75
N THR A 49 3.77 -11.43 7.85
CA THR A 49 4.46 -12.70 8.07
C THR A 49 5.94 -12.56 7.70
N ILE A 50 6.74 -13.48 8.21
CA ILE A 50 8.16 -13.57 7.85
C ILE A 50 8.25 -13.99 6.38
N ARG A 51 8.90 -13.15 5.58
CA ARG A 51 9.16 -13.35 4.14
C ARG A 51 10.60 -13.76 3.88
N GLY A 52 11.50 -13.49 4.81
CA GLY A 52 12.91 -13.84 4.71
C GLY A 52 13.70 -13.37 5.92
N VAL A 53 15.02 -13.48 5.78
CA VAL A 53 16.00 -13.00 6.75
C VAL A 53 17.03 -12.20 5.96
N ASP A 54 17.41 -11.03 6.45
CA ASP A 54 18.49 -10.24 5.86
C ASP A 54 19.88 -10.80 6.21
N GLU A 55 20.93 -10.23 5.59
CA GLU A 55 22.31 -10.67 5.80
C GLU A 55 22.79 -10.52 7.26
N GLY A 56 22.16 -9.63 8.03
CA GLY A 56 22.45 -9.39 9.44
C GLY A 56 21.70 -10.31 10.40
N GLY A 57 20.84 -11.20 9.90
CA GLY A 57 19.98 -12.06 10.73
C GLY A 57 18.66 -11.41 11.16
N GLY A 58 18.36 -10.21 10.66
CA GLY A 58 17.08 -9.53 10.88
C GLY A 58 15.96 -10.20 10.09
N LEU A 59 14.77 -10.30 10.69
CA LEU A 59 13.60 -10.88 10.02
C LEU A 59 12.94 -9.84 9.12
N LEU A 60 12.72 -10.21 7.87
CA LEU A 60 12.02 -9.38 6.90
C LEU A 60 10.53 -9.75 6.90
N LEU A 61 9.69 -8.81 7.29
CA LEU A 61 8.24 -8.96 7.35
C LEU A 61 7.56 -8.31 6.15
N GLY A 62 6.51 -8.97 5.66
CA GLY A 62 5.65 -8.48 4.58
C GLY A 62 4.28 -9.14 4.60
N TYR A 63 3.39 -8.72 3.69
CA TYR A 63 2.03 -9.27 3.63
C TYR A 63 2.04 -10.76 3.24
N PRO A 64 1.22 -11.60 3.89
CA PRO A 64 1.24 -13.04 3.68
C PRO A 64 0.70 -13.46 2.31
N ASN A 65 -0.33 -12.77 1.83
CA ASN A 65 -0.99 -13.03 0.57
C ASN A 65 -1.52 -11.72 -0.04
N ARG A 66 -2.12 -11.84 -1.23
CA ARG A 66 -2.55 -10.70 -2.03
C ARG A 66 -3.82 -10.05 -1.46
N GLU A 67 -4.70 -10.84 -0.87
CA GLU A 67 -5.94 -10.38 -0.26
C GLU A 67 -5.66 -9.47 0.94
N VAL A 68 -4.70 -9.85 1.79
CA VAL A 68 -4.25 -9.05 2.92
C VAL A 68 -3.55 -7.79 2.44
N ALA A 69 -2.67 -7.89 1.43
CA ALA A 69 -2.02 -6.71 0.84
C ALA A 69 -3.02 -5.72 0.24
N ALA A 70 -4.02 -6.18 -0.52
CA ALA A 70 -5.05 -5.35 -1.10
C ALA A 70 -5.95 -4.70 -0.04
N SER A 71 -6.34 -5.45 0.99
CA SER A 71 -7.14 -4.93 2.11
C SER A 71 -6.38 -3.84 2.87
N MET A 72 -5.08 -4.05 3.09
CA MET A 72 -4.22 -3.05 3.72
C MET A 72 -4.00 -1.84 2.81
N ALA A 73 -3.76 -2.02 1.51
CA ALA A 73 -3.63 -0.92 0.57
C ALA A 73 -4.88 -0.03 0.52
N LEU A 74 -6.07 -0.63 0.58
CA LEU A 74 -7.33 0.12 0.66
C LEU A 74 -7.42 0.95 1.95
N LEU A 75 -6.97 0.39 3.08
CA LEU A 75 -6.93 1.13 4.34
C LEU A 75 -5.97 2.33 4.25
N TYR A 76 -4.80 2.15 3.66
CA TYR A 76 -3.85 3.25 3.43
C TYR A 76 -4.42 4.31 2.49
N ALA A 77 -5.09 3.90 1.42
CA ALA A 77 -5.72 4.83 0.49
C ALA A 77 -6.78 5.70 1.20
N LYS A 78 -7.67 5.10 2.01
CA LYS A 78 -8.68 5.83 2.82
C LYS A 78 -8.06 6.86 3.74
N VAL A 79 -6.97 6.47 4.39
CA VAL A 79 -6.15 7.31 5.25
C VAL A 79 -5.56 8.49 4.46
N MET A 80 -4.95 8.22 3.31
CA MET A 80 -4.31 9.25 2.47
C MET A 80 -5.29 10.32 2.00
N VAL A 81 -6.52 9.94 1.67
CA VAL A 81 -7.58 10.86 1.23
C VAL A 81 -8.44 11.42 2.37
N SER A 82 -8.17 11.04 3.63
CA SER A 82 -8.98 11.38 4.79
C SER A 82 -10.49 11.12 4.62
N ASP A 83 -10.84 10.02 3.94
CA ASP A 83 -12.23 9.63 3.65
C ASP A 83 -12.44 8.13 3.93
N GLU A 84 -13.20 7.82 4.98
CA GLU A 84 -13.53 6.45 5.37
C GLU A 84 -14.46 5.73 4.37
N GLN A 85 -15.24 6.49 3.60
CA GLN A 85 -16.16 5.98 2.58
C GLN A 85 -15.46 5.81 1.22
N PHE A 86 -14.19 6.20 1.11
CA PHE A 86 -13.43 6.07 -0.12
C PHE A 86 -13.42 4.63 -0.62
N THR A 87 -13.68 4.48 -1.91
CA THR A 87 -13.69 3.18 -2.60
C THR A 87 -13.06 3.31 -3.98
N VAL A 88 -12.27 2.32 -4.33
CA VAL A 88 -11.59 2.21 -5.63
C VAL A 88 -12.44 1.44 -6.66
N GLN A 89 -13.61 0.89 -6.32
CA GLN A 89 -14.41 0.09 -7.26
C GLN A 89 -14.81 0.84 -8.55
N LYS A 90 -15.05 2.16 -8.45
CA LYS A 90 -15.34 2.99 -9.63
C LYS A 90 -14.14 3.04 -10.58
N LEU A 91 -12.93 3.18 -10.02
CA LEU A 91 -11.68 3.14 -10.80
C LEU A 91 -11.52 1.80 -11.54
N LEU A 92 -11.78 0.67 -10.87
CA LEU A 92 -11.74 -0.65 -11.52
C LEU A 92 -12.70 -0.74 -12.71
N THR A 93 -13.92 -0.23 -12.54
CA THR A 93 -14.95 -0.27 -13.57
C THR A 93 -14.55 0.56 -14.78
N ASN A 94 -14.00 1.75 -14.56
CA ASN A 94 -13.53 2.62 -15.63
C ASN A 94 -12.33 2.01 -16.36
N LEU A 95 -11.39 1.40 -15.62
CA LEU A 95 -10.24 0.68 -16.20
C LEU A 95 -10.67 -0.49 -17.07
N MET A 96 -11.58 -1.35 -16.59
CA MET A 96 -12.09 -2.50 -17.36
C MET A 96 -12.83 -2.09 -18.64
N ARG A 97 -13.41 -0.88 -18.68
CA ARG A 97 -14.11 -0.35 -19.85
C ARG A 97 -13.19 0.45 -20.79
N GLY A 98 -11.92 0.64 -20.44
CA GLY A 98 -11.01 1.49 -21.19
C GLY A 98 -11.42 2.97 -21.21
N GLU A 99 -12.19 3.43 -20.22
CA GLU A 99 -12.66 4.82 -20.13
C GLU A 99 -11.57 5.73 -19.56
N VAL A 100 -10.54 6.01 -20.37
CA VAL A 100 -9.32 6.74 -19.96
C VAL A 100 -9.64 8.07 -19.27
N ASP A 101 -10.53 8.89 -19.84
CA ASP A 101 -10.89 10.19 -19.26
C ASP A 101 -11.43 10.05 -17.83
N LYS A 102 -12.30 9.06 -17.59
CA LYS A 102 -12.86 8.81 -16.25
C LYS A 102 -11.87 8.20 -15.28
N VAL A 103 -10.87 7.48 -15.77
CA VAL A 103 -9.74 7.01 -14.95
C VAL A 103 -8.93 8.22 -14.50
N MET A 104 -8.60 9.14 -15.41
CA MET A 104 -7.85 10.35 -15.09
C MET A 104 -8.63 11.26 -14.12
N ASP A 105 -9.93 11.43 -14.32
CA ASP A 105 -10.79 12.20 -13.41
C ASP A 105 -10.79 11.62 -11.99
N PHE A 106 -10.88 10.29 -11.86
CA PHE A 106 -10.83 9.63 -10.56
C PHE A 106 -9.47 9.86 -9.88
N VAL A 107 -8.38 9.64 -10.61
CA VAL A 107 -7.02 9.81 -10.11
C VAL A 107 -6.77 11.25 -9.67
N ASN A 108 -7.17 12.24 -10.48
CA ASN A 108 -7.10 13.65 -10.13
C ASN A 108 -7.94 13.97 -8.89
N GLY A 109 -9.14 13.39 -8.76
CA GLY A 109 -9.98 13.54 -7.59
C GLY A 109 -9.33 12.99 -6.31
N VAL A 110 -8.65 11.85 -6.40
CA VAL A 110 -7.86 11.29 -5.29
C VAL A 110 -6.77 12.27 -4.89
N PHE A 111 -5.98 12.76 -5.85
CA PHE A 111 -4.90 13.71 -5.56
C PHE A 111 -5.42 15.01 -4.94
N HIS A 112 -6.51 15.57 -5.44
CA HIS A 112 -7.15 16.74 -4.83
C HIS A 112 -7.62 16.50 -3.39
N SER A 113 -8.00 15.26 -3.06
CA SER A 113 -8.49 14.88 -1.74
C SER A 113 -7.37 14.45 -0.79
N LEU A 114 -6.13 14.35 -1.27
CA LEU A 114 -5.02 13.98 -0.41
C LEU A 114 -4.86 15.01 0.69
N ASP A 115 -4.62 14.51 1.90
CA ASP A 115 -4.16 15.35 2.99
C ASP A 115 -2.71 15.76 2.72
N TYR A 116 -2.52 16.80 1.91
CA TYR A 116 -1.20 17.33 1.56
C TYR A 116 -0.41 17.86 2.76
N GLN A 117 -1.07 18.13 3.90
CA GLN A 117 -0.38 18.59 5.11
C GLN A 117 0.37 17.43 5.76
N ASN A 118 -0.25 16.24 5.79
CA ASN A 118 0.35 15.05 6.36
C ASN A 118 1.07 14.16 5.33
N TYR A 119 0.69 14.23 4.05
CA TYR A 119 1.14 13.36 2.95
C TYR A 119 1.47 14.15 1.67
N ALA A 120 2.31 15.18 1.80
CA ALA A 120 2.75 15.94 0.64
C ALA A 120 3.43 15.04 -0.41
N ILE A 121 2.83 14.96 -1.60
CA ILE A 121 3.50 14.46 -2.80
C ILE A 121 4.50 15.53 -3.23
N ARG A 122 5.78 15.21 -3.10
CA ARG A 122 6.90 16.16 -3.29
C ARG A 122 7.71 15.89 -4.55
N ASP A 123 7.61 14.68 -5.06
CA ASP A 123 8.37 14.19 -6.20
C ASP A 123 7.61 13.07 -6.93
N GLU A 124 8.16 12.68 -8.08
CA GLU A 124 7.62 11.64 -8.92
C GLU A 124 7.55 10.27 -8.22
N ALA A 125 8.53 9.94 -7.36
CA ALA A 125 8.55 8.67 -6.63
C ALA A 125 7.38 8.59 -5.63
N SER A 126 7.08 9.68 -4.93
CA SER A 126 5.93 9.76 -4.03
C SER A 126 4.60 9.66 -4.78
N LEU A 127 4.50 10.24 -5.98
CA LEU A 127 3.34 10.12 -6.86
C LEU A 127 3.15 8.67 -7.33
N GLN A 128 4.23 8.06 -7.82
CA GLN A 128 4.26 6.67 -8.27
C GLN A 128 3.85 5.72 -7.14
N GLY A 129 4.38 5.92 -5.93
CA GLY A 129 4.02 5.10 -4.77
C GLY A 129 2.54 5.23 -4.37
N CYS A 130 1.98 6.45 -4.42
CA CYS A 130 0.55 6.65 -4.19
C CYS A 130 -0.30 5.89 -5.23
N MET A 131 0.06 6.00 -6.51
CA MET A 131 -0.58 5.24 -7.59
C MET A 131 -0.47 3.74 -7.36
N GLN A 132 0.69 3.26 -6.91
CA GLN A 132 0.93 1.84 -6.67
C GLN A 132 0.02 1.30 -5.58
N ILE A 133 -0.14 2.05 -4.48
CA ILE A 133 -1.07 1.71 -3.38
C ILE A 133 -2.50 1.62 -3.89
N LEU A 134 -2.97 2.59 -4.70
CA LEU A 134 -4.32 2.56 -5.27
C LEU A 134 -4.55 1.32 -6.14
N MET A 135 -3.59 0.95 -6.98
CA MET A 135 -3.67 -0.23 -7.85
C MET A 135 -3.62 -1.54 -7.06
N ILE A 136 -2.82 -1.62 -5.99
CA ILE A 136 -2.82 -2.79 -5.11
C ILE A 136 -4.15 -2.90 -4.35
N GLY A 137 -4.74 -1.79 -3.92
CA GLY A 137 -6.08 -1.74 -3.32
C GLY A 137 -7.19 -2.24 -4.24
N LEU A 138 -6.96 -2.18 -5.55
CA LEU A 138 -7.80 -2.77 -6.59
C LEU A 138 -7.56 -4.27 -6.83
N SER A 139 -6.65 -4.90 -6.08
CA SER A 139 -6.13 -6.24 -6.33
C SER A 139 -5.43 -6.39 -7.70
N LEU A 140 -5.06 -5.28 -8.33
CA LEU A 140 -4.29 -5.26 -9.57
C LEU A 140 -2.80 -5.48 -9.29
N ARG A 141 -2.03 -5.70 -10.36
CA ARG A 141 -0.59 -5.95 -10.30
C ARG A 141 0.16 -4.79 -10.95
N PRO A 142 0.42 -3.69 -10.22
CA PRO A 142 1.28 -2.65 -10.74
C PRO A 142 2.72 -3.15 -10.82
N GLN A 143 3.33 -3.00 -12.00
CA GLN A 143 4.77 -3.12 -12.21
C GLN A 143 5.33 -1.70 -12.33
N VAL A 144 6.35 -1.38 -11.53
CA VAL A 144 7.00 -0.07 -11.51
C VAL A 144 8.37 -0.13 -12.19
N GLU A 145 8.78 0.98 -12.82
CA GLU A 145 10.05 1.12 -13.54
C GLU A 145 10.28 0.06 -14.64
N VAL A 146 9.25 -0.17 -15.45
CA VAL A 146 9.31 -1.15 -16.54
C VAL A 146 10.12 -0.59 -17.70
N HIS A 147 11.21 -1.27 -18.03
CA HIS A 147 12.05 -0.93 -19.18
C HIS A 147 11.59 -1.72 -20.40
N THR A 148 11.12 -1.01 -21.44
CA THR A 148 10.72 -1.64 -22.71
C THR A 148 11.58 -1.12 -23.87
N ALA A 149 11.58 -1.85 -24.98
CA ALA A 149 12.30 -1.46 -26.20
C ALA A 149 11.81 -0.12 -26.82
N ARG A 150 10.68 0.42 -26.34
CA ARG A 150 10.10 1.72 -26.76
C ARG A 150 10.38 2.87 -25.79
N GLY A 151 11.02 2.60 -24.65
CA GLY A 151 11.30 3.61 -23.62
C GLY A 151 11.13 3.06 -22.20
N ARG A 152 11.14 3.97 -21.22
CA ARG A 152 10.88 3.68 -19.80
C ARG A 152 9.42 4.03 -19.50
N SER A 153 8.67 3.08 -18.95
CA SER A 153 7.34 3.31 -18.39
C SER A 153 7.45 3.29 -16.87
N ASP A 154 6.92 4.32 -16.20
CA ASP A 154 7.04 4.43 -14.74
C ASP A 154 6.11 3.46 -14.02
N MET A 155 4.96 3.13 -14.62
CA MET A 155 4.07 2.09 -14.10
C MET A 155 3.23 1.45 -15.20
N GLU A 156 3.10 0.13 -15.15
CA GLU A 156 2.19 -0.65 -15.98
C GLU A 156 1.26 -1.48 -15.09
N VAL A 157 0.00 -1.58 -15.47
CA VAL A 157 -1.01 -2.36 -14.75
C VAL A 157 -1.83 -3.16 -15.75
N GLU A 158 -1.93 -4.46 -15.52
CA GLU A 158 -2.78 -5.33 -16.32
C GLU A 158 -4.19 -5.38 -15.72
N VAL A 159 -5.19 -5.05 -16.55
CA VAL A 159 -6.60 -5.04 -16.16
C VAL A 159 -7.36 -5.98 -17.08
N GLY A 160 -7.66 -7.17 -16.56
CA GLY A 160 -8.33 -8.24 -17.31
C GLY A 160 -7.35 -9.18 -17.98
N ASP A 161 -7.03 -10.29 -17.30
CA ASP A 161 -7.55 -11.61 -17.64
C ASP A 161 -7.55 -12.39 -16.32
N LYS A 162 -8.73 -12.91 -15.92
CA LYS A 162 -8.82 -13.77 -14.74
C LYS A 162 -8.52 -15.19 -15.21
N HIS A 163 -7.35 -15.71 -14.86
CA HIS A 163 -7.23 -17.15 -14.63
C HIS A 163 -7.82 -17.49 -13.27
#